data_AF-A0A8T4K4X0-F1
#
_entry.id   AF-A0A8T4K4X0-F1
#
_cell.length_a   1.000
_cell.length_b   1.000
_cell.length_c   1.000
_cell.angle_alpha   90.00
_cell.angle_beta   90.00
_cell.angle_gamma   90.00
#
_symmetry.space_group_name_H-M   'P 1'
#
loop_
_entity.id
_entity.type
_entity.pdbx_description
1 polymer ?
#
loop_
_entity_poly.entity_id
_entity_poly.type
_entity_poly.pdbx_seq_one_letter_code
_entity_poly.pdbx_strand_id
1 'polypeptide(L)'
;MTENRITEENQSIKELQSITDSDFKLELFADRIEADFMVPAPRDFKESVMKAALRPEVQIEKKTRELSRKAQLLLYSLKVGTAVAGALFLLSIAPDFSHEVPPSVFSQEAMPRDSSWKLKRANDRLSGYIRQFSDDIIPQWR
;
A
#
# COMPACT_ATOMS: atom_id res chain seq x y z
N MET A 1 13.00 -28.35 26.99
CA MET A 1 14.24 -27.87 26.32
C MET A 1 14.07 -26.53 25.60
N THR A 2 12.85 -26.05 25.33
CA THR A 2 12.59 -24.77 24.63
C THR A 2 12.65 -23.53 25.54
N GLU A 3 12.34 -23.67 26.83
CA GLU A 3 12.25 -22.54 27.77
C GLU A 3 13.60 -21.88 28.08
N ASN A 4 14.66 -22.68 28.26
CA ASN A 4 16.02 -22.14 28.49
C ASN A 4 16.56 -21.34 27.30
N ARG A 5 16.25 -21.76 26.07
CA ARG A 5 16.71 -21.09 24.86
C ARG A 5 16.09 -19.69 24.70
N ILE A 6 14.82 -19.54 25.07
CA ILE A 6 14.13 -18.25 25.04
C ILE A 6 14.73 -17.29 26.08
N THR A 7 15.06 -17.78 27.27
CA THR A 7 15.67 -16.95 28.33
C THR A 7 17.06 -16.44 27.94
N GLU A 8 17.89 -17.28 27.31
CA GLU A 8 19.22 -16.90 26.82
C GLU A 8 19.16 -15.92 25.63
N GLU A 9 18.22 -16.12 24.69
CA GLU A 9 17.99 -15.19 23.58
C GLU A 9 17.55 -13.81 24.11
N ASN A 10 16.68 -13.75 25.13
CA ASN A 10 16.24 -12.50 25.74
C ASN A 10 17.34 -11.79 26.55
N GLN A 11 18.22 -12.52 27.23
CA GLN A 11 19.39 -11.93 27.91
C GLN A 11 20.34 -11.30 26.91
N SER A 12 20.63 -12.00 25.80
CA SER A 12 21.52 -11.50 24.74
C SER A 12 20.98 -10.22 24.10
N ILE A 13 19.66 -10.15 23.84
CA ILE A 13 19.02 -8.95 23.28
C ILE A 13 19.11 -7.77 24.25
N LYS A 14 18.93 -8.00 25.55
CA LYS A 14 18.99 -6.96 26.57
C LYS A 14 20.40 -6.37 26.72
N GLU A 15 21.43 -7.20 26.60
CA GLU A 15 22.83 -6.76 26.59
C GLU A 15 23.13 -5.90 25.36
N LEU A 16 22.67 -6.30 24.17
CA LEU A 16 22.82 -5.53 22.94
C LEU A 16 22.10 -4.17 23.00
N GLN A 17 20.91 -4.11 23.59
CA GLN A 17 20.20 -2.84 23.82
C GLN A 17 20.98 -1.90 24.75
N SER A 18 21.64 -2.44 25.77
CA SER A 18 22.41 -1.63 26.72
C SER A 18 23.70 -1.04 26.13
N ILE A 19 24.17 -1.59 25.00
CA ILE A 19 25.30 -1.06 24.23
C ILE A 19 24.81 0.12 23.39
N THR A 20 23.60 0.05 22.81
CA THR A 20 23.03 1.13 22.00
C THR A 20 22.64 2.38 22.77
N ASP A 21 22.55 2.30 24.10
CA ASP A 21 22.18 3.43 24.96
C ASP A 21 23.30 4.49 25.12
N SER A 22 24.54 4.19 24.73
CA SER A 22 25.67 5.12 24.89
C SER A 22 26.69 4.99 23.76
N ASP A 23 26.99 6.13 23.12
CA ASP A 23 28.03 6.25 22.08
C ASP A 23 29.39 5.68 22.54
N PHE A 24 29.76 5.88 23.80
CA PHE A 24 31.00 5.35 24.36
C PHE A 24 31.04 3.81 24.39
N LYS A 25 29.91 3.16 24.72
CA LYS A 25 29.84 1.68 24.74
C LYS A 25 29.80 1.10 23.33
N LEU A 26 29.20 1.83 22.39
CA LEU A 26 29.20 1.48 20.97
C LEU A 26 30.62 1.47 20.40
N GLU A 27 31.43 2.47 20.72
CA GLU A 27 32.81 2.56 20.24
C GLU A 27 33.68 1.43 20.84
N LEU A 28 33.56 1.19 22.15
CA LEU A 28 34.25 0.08 22.83
C LEU A 28 33.84 -1.30 22.31
N PHE A 29 32.58 -1.45 21.91
CA PHE A 29 32.07 -2.65 21.28
C PHE A 29 32.58 -2.80 19.84
N ALA A 30 32.62 -1.72 19.06
CA ALA A 30 33.18 -1.70 17.72
C ALA A 30 34.66 -2.11 17.74
N ASP A 31 35.47 -1.50 18.61
CA ASP A 31 36.89 -1.84 18.80
C ASP A 31 37.08 -3.32 19.14
N ARG A 32 36.21 -3.87 20.00
CA ARG A 32 36.26 -5.30 20.37
C ARG A 32 35.93 -6.21 19.19
N ILE A 33 34.91 -5.87 18.41
CA ILE A 33 34.51 -6.65 17.23
C ILE A 33 35.58 -6.55 16.13
N GLU A 34 36.18 -5.38 15.96
CA GLU A 34 37.30 -5.20 15.04
C GLU A 34 38.50 -6.06 15.45
N ALA A 35 38.86 -6.08 16.74
CA ALA A 35 39.95 -6.91 17.25
C ALA A 35 39.70 -8.43 17.10
N ASP A 36 38.48 -8.89 17.42
CA ASP A 36 38.16 -10.32 17.46
C ASP A 36 37.74 -10.89 16.09
N PHE A 37 37.17 -10.08 15.20
CA PHE A 37 36.52 -10.53 13.97
C PHE A 37 36.89 -9.73 12.71
N MET A 38 38.03 -9.03 12.69
CA MET A 38 38.53 -8.42 11.44
C MET A 38 38.82 -9.49 10.39
N VAL A 39 37.84 -9.75 9.53
CA VAL A 39 38.00 -10.55 8.32
C VAL A 39 38.22 -9.60 7.16
N PRO A 40 39.32 -9.76 6.38
CA PRO A 40 39.53 -8.93 5.20
C PRO A 40 38.35 -9.10 4.24
N ALA A 41 37.79 -7.98 3.79
CA ALA A 41 36.68 -7.99 2.86
C ALA A 41 37.09 -8.75 1.58
N PRO A 42 36.25 -9.67 1.06
CA PRO A 42 36.51 -10.37 -0.19
C PRO A 42 36.79 -9.38 -1.33
N ARG A 43 37.67 -9.76 -2.28
CA ARG A 43 38.18 -8.89 -3.35
C ARG A 43 37.07 -8.17 -4.15
N ASP A 44 35.93 -8.83 -4.34
CA ASP A 44 34.80 -8.32 -5.13
C ASP A 44 33.63 -7.82 -4.26
N PHE A 45 33.83 -7.65 -2.95
CA PHE A 45 32.76 -7.28 -2.00
C PHE A 45 32.09 -5.95 -2.39
N LYS A 46 32.89 -4.93 -2.72
CA LYS A 46 32.39 -3.63 -3.21
C LYS A 46 31.48 -3.81 -4.43
N GLU A 47 31.92 -4.59 -5.40
CA GLU A 47 31.15 -4.82 -6.63
C GLU A 47 29.86 -5.60 -6.35
N SER A 48 29.91 -6.58 -5.44
CA SER A 48 28.73 -7.35 -5.02
C SER A 48 27.68 -6.50 -4.30
N VAL A 49 28.11 -5.59 -3.41
CA VAL A 49 27.23 -4.68 -2.68
C VAL A 49 26.66 -3.62 -3.61
N MET A 50 27.48 -3.07 -4.51
CA MET A 50 26.99 -2.12 -5.53
C MET A 50 25.97 -2.78 -6.45
N LYS A 51 26.23 -4.00 -6.94
CA LYS A 51 25.27 -4.77 -7.73
C LYS A 51 24.00 -5.08 -6.93
N ALA A 52 24.11 -5.43 -5.66
CA ALA A 52 22.97 -5.68 -4.77
C ALA A 52 22.13 -4.41 -4.49
N ALA A 53 22.77 -3.27 -4.26
CA ALA A 53 22.11 -1.99 -4.04
C ALA A 53 21.46 -1.43 -5.32
N LEU A 54 22.02 -1.77 -6.48
CA LEU A 54 21.46 -1.47 -7.79
C LEU A 54 20.34 -2.44 -8.20
N ARG A 55 20.09 -3.51 -7.44
CA ARG A 55 18.99 -4.44 -7.78
C ARG A 55 17.66 -3.69 -7.78
N PRO A 56 16.86 -3.86 -8.85
CA PRO A 56 15.61 -3.17 -9.01
C PRO A 56 14.65 -3.48 -7.87
N GLU A 57 14.64 -4.70 -7.29
CA GLU A 57 13.79 -5.02 -6.13
C GLU A 57 14.00 -4.07 -4.94
N VAL A 58 15.26 -3.75 -4.59
CA VAL A 58 15.58 -2.89 -3.42
C VAL A 58 15.30 -1.42 -3.71
N GLN A 59 15.45 -0.99 -4.97
CA GLN A 59 15.08 0.36 -5.39
C GLN A 59 13.56 0.54 -5.49
N ILE A 60 12.84 -0.50 -5.91
CA ILE A 60 11.38 -0.50 -5.97
C ILE A 60 10.83 -0.45 -4.55
N GLU A 61 11.35 -1.23 -3.61
CA GLU A 61 10.87 -1.23 -2.22
C GLU A 61 11.08 0.11 -1.50
N LYS A 62 12.22 0.77 -1.74
CA LYS A 62 12.45 2.14 -1.22
C LYS A 62 11.57 3.18 -1.92
N LYS A 63 11.37 3.06 -3.24
CA LYS A 63 10.52 3.98 -4.00
C LYS A 63 9.03 3.77 -3.71
N THR A 64 8.56 2.56 -3.46
CA THR A 64 7.14 2.29 -3.14
C THR A 64 6.74 2.89 -1.80
N ARG A 65 7.65 2.88 -0.80
CA ARG A 65 7.41 3.53 0.50
C ARG A 65 7.25 5.05 0.37
N GLU A 66 8.05 5.71 -0.49
CA GLU A 66 7.85 7.14 -0.78
C GLU A 66 6.65 7.42 -1.69
N LEU A 67 6.40 6.54 -2.67
CA LEU A 67 5.24 6.60 -3.54
C LEU A 67 3.94 6.42 -2.76
N SER A 68 3.92 5.71 -1.63
CA SER A 68 2.71 5.52 -0.81
C SER A 68 2.09 6.85 -0.34
N ARG A 69 2.89 7.80 0.17
CA ARG A 69 2.38 9.13 0.58
C ARG A 69 2.00 10.00 -0.62
N LYS A 70 2.79 9.99 -1.69
CA LYS A 70 2.47 10.75 -2.91
C LYS A 70 1.26 10.19 -3.65
N ALA A 71 1.07 8.87 -3.59
CA ALA A 71 -0.10 8.18 -4.14
C ALA A 71 -1.38 8.55 -3.39
N GLN A 72 -1.34 8.79 -2.07
CA GLN A 72 -2.51 9.28 -1.35
C GLN A 72 -3.00 10.64 -1.89
N LEU A 73 -2.07 11.57 -2.17
CA LEU A 73 -2.41 12.86 -2.76
C LEU A 73 -2.98 12.71 -4.17
N LEU A 74 -2.36 11.86 -5.00
CA LEU A 74 -2.84 11.58 -6.37
C LEU A 74 -4.18 10.86 -6.38
N LEU A 75 -4.41 9.90 -5.50
CA LEU A 75 -5.67 9.17 -5.39
C LEU A 75 -6.78 10.09 -4.89
N TYR A 76 -6.47 11.00 -3.97
CA TYR A 76 -7.45 11.97 -3.46
C TYR A 76 -7.81 13.02 -4.51
N SER A 77 -6.81 13.59 -5.20
CA SER A 77 -7.06 14.53 -6.30
C SER A 77 -7.76 13.84 -7.48
N LEU A 78 -7.46 12.57 -7.76
CA LEU A 78 -8.16 11.78 -8.76
C LEU A 78 -9.61 11.49 -8.36
N LYS A 79 -9.88 11.14 -7.09
CA LYS A 79 -11.25 10.91 -6.59
C LYS A 79 -12.11 12.15 -6.74
N VAL A 80 -11.62 13.30 -6.27
CA VAL A 80 -12.32 14.58 -6.41
C VAL A 80 -12.43 14.98 -7.87
N GLY A 81 -11.36 14.81 -8.65
CA GLY A 81 -11.34 15.07 -10.10
C GLY A 81 -12.37 14.23 -10.86
N THR A 82 -12.51 12.94 -10.55
CA THR A 82 -13.54 12.07 -11.14
C THR A 82 -14.95 12.48 -10.76
N ALA A 83 -15.17 12.95 -9.53
CA ALA A 83 -16.50 13.44 -9.13
C ALA A 83 -16.86 14.73 -9.87
N VAL A 84 -15.92 15.68 -10.00
CA VAL A 84 -16.12 16.92 -10.74
C VAL A 84 -16.30 16.65 -12.23
N ALA A 85 -15.45 15.81 -12.83
CA ALA A 85 -15.60 15.40 -14.22
C ALA A 85 -16.92 14.67 -14.47
N GLY A 86 -17.33 13.80 -13.54
CA GLY A 86 -18.63 13.12 -13.58
C GLY A 86 -19.81 14.10 -13.50
N ALA A 87 -19.75 15.11 -12.64
CA ALA A 87 -20.78 16.14 -12.53
C ALA A 87 -20.86 17.00 -13.79
N LEU A 88 -19.71 17.42 -14.34
CA LEU A 88 -19.64 18.14 -15.61
C LEU A 88 -20.15 17.30 -16.78
N PHE A 89 -19.83 16.00 -16.79
CA PHE A 89 -20.30 15.06 -17.79
C PHE A 89 -21.82 14.86 -17.71
N LEU A 90 -22.37 14.71 -16.50
CA LEU A 90 -23.80 14.62 -16.27
C LEU A 90 -24.52 15.90 -16.71
N LEU A 91 -23.96 17.06 -16.36
CA LEU A 91 -24.49 18.37 -16.73
C LEU A 91 -24.44 18.58 -18.25
N SER A 92 -23.37 18.13 -18.90
CA SER A 92 -23.23 18.23 -20.36
C SER A 92 -24.23 17.36 -21.12
N ILE A 93 -24.74 16.30 -20.51
CA ILE A 93 -25.76 15.41 -21.10
C ILE A 93 -27.17 15.84 -20.67
N ALA A 94 -27.29 16.62 -19.58
CA ALA A 94 -28.58 17.05 -19.07
C ALA A 94 -29.24 18.06 -20.04
N PRO A 95 -30.51 17.86 -20.42
CA PRO A 95 -31.29 18.89 -21.11
C PRO A 95 -31.54 20.06 -20.15
N ASP A 96 -31.62 21.30 -20.68
CA ASP A 96 -31.77 22.54 -19.91
C ASP A 96 -32.94 22.46 -18.90
N PHE A 97 -32.63 22.22 -17.62
CA PHE A 97 -33.58 22.41 -16.52
C PHE A 97 -33.47 23.85 -16.03
N SER A 98 -34.01 24.77 -16.81
CA SER A 98 -34.39 26.09 -16.28
C SER A 98 -35.61 25.88 -15.39
N HIS A 99 -35.41 25.57 -14.11
CA HIS A 99 -36.44 25.75 -13.09
C HIS A 99 -35.80 26.13 -11.76
N GLU A 100 -36.30 27.24 -11.23
CA GLU A 100 -35.89 27.94 -10.00
C GLU A 100 -35.60 27.01 -8.82
N VAL A 101 -34.46 27.24 -8.16
CA VAL A 101 -34.05 26.55 -6.92
C VAL A 101 -34.47 27.41 -5.72
N PRO A 102 -35.36 26.94 -4.82
CA PRO A 102 -35.49 27.52 -3.48
C PRO A 102 -34.51 26.84 -2.50
N PRO A 103 -34.08 27.53 -1.43
CA PRO A 103 -32.98 27.09 -0.58
C PRO A 103 -33.43 26.15 0.55
N SER A 104 -32.52 25.24 0.92
CA SER A 104 -32.56 24.31 2.06
C SER A 104 -33.58 23.16 1.90
N VAL A 105 -33.30 21.92 2.23
CA VAL A 105 -32.70 21.34 3.44
C VAL A 105 -32.08 20.00 3.03
N PHE A 106 -31.03 19.56 3.73
CA PHE A 106 -30.60 18.15 3.78
C PHE A 106 -31.83 17.23 3.88
N SER A 107 -32.32 16.76 2.74
CA SER A 107 -33.36 15.75 2.68
C SER A 107 -32.65 14.47 2.33
N GLN A 108 -32.64 13.56 3.30
CA GLN A 108 -32.48 12.15 3.07
C GLN A 108 -33.51 11.75 2.02
N GLU A 109 -33.12 11.81 0.73
CA GLU A 109 -33.97 11.39 -0.36
C GLU A 109 -34.26 9.91 -0.18
N ALA A 110 -35.50 9.62 0.21
CA ALA A 110 -36.09 8.31 0.03
C ALA A 110 -35.94 7.97 -1.46
N MET A 111 -34.97 7.10 -1.73
CA MET A 111 -34.60 6.64 -3.05
C MET A 111 -35.87 6.28 -3.84
N PRO A 112 -36.14 6.89 -5.01
CA PRO A 112 -37.34 6.58 -5.77
C PRO A 112 -37.31 5.09 -6.10
N ARG A 113 -38.38 4.36 -5.73
CA ARG A 113 -38.53 2.91 -5.89
C ARG A 113 -38.24 2.42 -7.32
N ASP A 114 -38.30 3.32 -8.30
CA ASP A 114 -37.94 3.11 -9.71
C ASP A 114 -36.44 3.00 -10.02
N SER A 115 -35.55 3.62 -9.23
CA SER A 115 -34.11 3.48 -9.44
C SER A 115 -33.60 2.12 -8.93
N SER A 116 -34.24 1.57 -7.90
CA SER A 116 -33.90 0.28 -7.29
C SER A 116 -34.02 -0.87 -8.29
N TRP A 117 -35.09 -0.93 -9.12
CA TRP A 117 -35.24 -2.03 -10.09
C TRP A 117 -34.23 -1.93 -11.25
N LYS A 118 -33.85 -0.71 -11.65
CA LYS A 118 -32.82 -0.47 -12.67
C LYS A 118 -31.44 -0.89 -12.17
N LEU A 119 -31.13 -0.53 -10.92
CA LEU A 119 -29.91 -0.97 -10.22
C LEU A 119 -29.87 -2.50 -10.04
N LYS A 120 -31.00 -3.12 -9.68
CA LYS A 120 -31.11 -4.58 -9.59
C LYS A 120 -30.82 -5.26 -10.93
N ARG A 121 -31.42 -4.78 -12.03
CA ARG A 121 -31.14 -5.32 -13.37
C ARG A 121 -29.70 -5.12 -13.81
N ALA A 122 -29.10 -3.97 -13.49
CA ALA A 122 -27.69 -3.72 -13.80
C ALA A 122 -26.77 -4.66 -13.01
N ASN A 123 -27.05 -4.86 -11.72
CA ASN A 123 -26.31 -5.77 -10.85
C ASN A 123 -26.44 -7.24 -11.30
N ASP A 124 -27.65 -7.67 -11.71
CA ASP A 124 -27.89 -9.02 -12.20
C ASP A 124 -27.13 -9.27 -13.52
N ARG A 125 -27.06 -8.28 -14.41
CA ARG A 125 -26.27 -8.34 -15.65
C ARG A 125 -24.77 -8.40 -15.37
N LEU A 126 -24.27 -7.57 -14.47
CA LEU A 126 -22.86 -7.56 -14.07
C LEU A 126 -22.46 -8.87 -13.38
N SER A 127 -23.33 -9.42 -12.54
CA SER A 127 -23.12 -10.74 -11.93
C SER A 127 -23.01 -11.85 -12.97
N GLY A 128 -23.79 -11.78 -14.05
CA GLY A 128 -23.68 -12.68 -15.19
C GLY A 128 -22.33 -12.56 -15.91
N TYR A 129 -21.89 -11.33 -16.20
CA TYR A 129 -20.58 -11.09 -16.81
C TYR A 129 -19.42 -11.56 -15.93
N ILE A 130 -19.49 -11.35 -14.61
CA ILE A 130 -18.44 -11.81 -13.68
C ILE A 130 -18.37 -13.33 -13.64
N ARG A 131 -19.51 -14.03 -13.65
CA ARG A 131 -19.50 -15.51 -13.71
C ARG A 131 -18.92 -16.02 -15.02
N GLN A 132 -19.36 -15.47 -16.15
CA GLN A 132 -18.84 -15.86 -17.45
C GLN A 132 -17.33 -15.60 -17.56
N PHE A 133 -16.86 -14.47 -17.05
CA PHE A 133 -15.44 -14.14 -16.99
C PHE A 133 -14.67 -15.08 -16.04
N SER A 134 -15.25 -15.46 -14.90
CA SER A 134 -14.66 -16.44 -14.00
C SER A 134 -14.54 -17.82 -14.66
N ASP A 135 -15.55 -18.22 -15.42
CA ASP A 135 -15.56 -19.49 -16.16
C ASP A 135 -14.57 -19.48 -17.34
N ASP A 136 -14.31 -18.31 -17.94
CA ASP A 136 -13.36 -18.12 -19.04
C ASP A 136 -11.90 -17.99 -18.55
N ILE A 137 -11.68 -17.40 -17.36
CA ILE A 137 -10.34 -17.18 -16.81
C ILE A 137 -9.79 -18.38 -16.06
N ILE A 138 -10.62 -19.24 -15.48
CA ILE A 138 -10.14 -20.47 -14.84
C ILE A 138 -10.07 -21.55 -15.93
N PRO A 139 -8.90 -21.85 -16.51
CA PRO A 139 -8.80 -22.99 -17.39
C PRO A 139 -9.02 -24.22 -16.51
N GLN A 140 -10.01 -25.02 -16.87
CA GLN A 140 -10.18 -26.39 -16.38
C GLN A 140 -8.85 -27.14 -16.56
N TRP A 141 -8.05 -27.26 -15.49
CA TRP A 141 -7.04 -28.29 -15.42
C TRP A 141 -7.77 -29.62 -15.22
N ARG A 142 -8.08 -30.28 -16.34
CA ARG A 142 -8.12 -31.72 -16.45
C ARG A 142 -7.22 -32.14 -17.60
#